data_AF-A0A199XUY4-F1
#
_entry.id   AF-A0A199XUY4-F1
#
_cell.length_a   1.000
_cell.length_b   1.000
_cell.length_c   1.000
_cell.angle_alpha   90.00
_cell.angle_beta   90.00
_cell.angle_gamma   90.00
#
_symmetry.space_group_name_H-M   'P 1'
#
loop_
_entity.id
_entity.type
_entity.pdbx_description
1 polymer ?
#
loop_
_entity_poly.entity_id
_entity_poly.type
_entity_poly.pdbx_seq_one_letter_code
_entity_poly.pdbx_strand_id
1 'polypeptide(L)' 'MSQNPFDQLKIQVQEIIDLMAQKQNREANNKLTEVSEALDELLDHSEDDADLIEISKYQVLLNQLFQKINPEDAH' A
#
# COMPACT_ATOMS: atom_id res chain seq x y z
N MET A 1 10.38 13.64 16.75
CA MET A 1 10.76 13.52 15.33
C MET A 1 9.48 13.23 14.57
N SER A 2 9.06 14.13 13.69
CA SER A 2 7.84 13.97 12.90
C SER A 2 8.06 12.80 11.94
N GLN A 3 7.56 11.61 12.30
CA GLN A 3 7.54 10.48 11.37
C GLN A 3 6.58 10.87 10.25
N ASN A 4 7.11 10.99 9.03
CA ASN A 4 6.29 11.26 7.87
C ASN A 4 5.34 10.07 7.68
N PRO A 5 4.00 10.24 7.56
CA PRO A 5 3.08 9.13 7.31
C PRO A 5 3.54 8.23 6.14
N PHE A 6 4.19 8.82 5.15
CA PHE A 6 4.76 8.10 4.01
C PHE A 6 5.93 7.18 4.35
N ASP A 7 6.71 7.45 5.41
CA ASP A 7 7.77 6.53 5.86
C ASP A 7 7.17 5.24 6.42
N GLN A 8 6.03 5.35 7.12
CA GLN A 8 5.31 4.18 7.62
C GLN A 8 4.69 3.38 6.47
N LEU A 9 4.05 4.04 5.50
CA LEU A 9 3.55 3.39 4.28
C LEU A 9 4.66 2.63 3.55
N LYS A 10 5.84 3.24 3.41
CA LYS A 10 6.98 2.59 2.76
C LYS A 10 7.42 1.31 3.48
N ILE A 11 7.48 1.32 4.81
CA ILE A 11 7.83 0.14 5.61
C ILE A 11 6.80 -0.96 5.39
N GLN A 12 5.51 -0.62 5.48
CA GLN A 12 4.42 -1.60 5.32
C GLN A 12 4.37 -2.18 3.89
N VAL A 13 4.64 -1.36 2.87
CA VAL A 13 4.76 -1.84 1.48
C VAL A 13 5.92 -2.80 1.30
N GLN A 14 7.08 -2.55 1.91
CA GLN A 14 8.19 -3.50 1.88
C GLN A 14 7.83 -4.81 2.57
N GLU A 15 7.09 -4.77 3.68
CA GLU A 15 6.59 -5.96 4.37
C GLU A 15 5.69 -6.80 3.46
N ILE A 16 4.80 -6.18 2.66
CA ILE A 16 3.99 -6.89 1.65
C ILE A 16 4.90 -7.61 0.64
N ILE A 17 5.93 -6.93 0.13
CA ILE A 17 6.88 -7.50 -0.84
C ILE A 17 7.66 -8.67 -0.22
N ASP A 18 8.08 -8.54 1.03
CA ASP A 18 8.80 -9.59 1.76
C ASP A 18 7.91 -10.82 2.01
N LEU A 19 6.63 -10.62 2.34
CA LEU A 19 5.65 -11.70 2.49
C LEU A 19 5.41 -12.40 1.15
N MET A 20 5.32 -11.66 0.04
CA MET A 20 5.23 -12.22 -1.31
C MET A 20 6.49 -13.04 -1.66
N ALA A 21 7.69 -12.54 -1.33
CA ALA A 21 8.95 -13.24 -1.55
C ALA A 21 9.02 -14.56 -0.73
N GLN A 22 8.43 -14.57 0.47
CA GLN A 22 8.27 -15.74 1.32
C GLN A 22 7.11 -16.66 0.90
N LYS A 23 6.39 -16.34 -0.19
CA LYS A 23 5.20 -17.06 -0.69
C LYS A 23 4.04 -17.08 0.31
N GLN A 24 4.00 -16.13 1.24
CA GLN A 24 2.91 -15.94 2.20
C GLN A 24 1.80 -15.07 1.60
N ASN A 25 1.25 -15.48 0.46
CA ASN A 25 0.31 -14.66 -0.33
C ASN A 25 -0.93 -14.21 0.45
N ARG A 26 -1.45 -15.05 1.37
CA ARG A 26 -2.60 -14.70 2.21
C ARG A 26 -2.27 -13.57 3.19
N GLU A 27 -1.11 -13.63 3.84
CA GLU A 27 -0.65 -12.59 4.76
C GLU A 27 -0.31 -11.31 4.01
N ALA A 28 0.35 -11.43 2.85
CA ALA A 28 0.61 -10.31 1.95
C ALA A 28 -0.71 -9.62 1.53
N ASN A 29 -1.75 -10.39 1.21
CA ASN A 29 -3.06 -9.84 0.84
C ASN A 29 -3.75 -9.13 2.02
N ASN A 30 -3.76 -9.75 3.20
CA ASN A 30 -4.34 -9.13 4.40
C ASN A 30 -3.64 -7.81 4.73
N LYS A 31 -2.31 -7.81 4.67
CA LYS A 31 -1.50 -6.60 4.90
C LYS A 31 -1.78 -5.56 3.83
N LEU A 32 -1.86 -5.96 2.56
CA LEU A 32 -2.21 -5.04 1.47
C LEU A 32 -3.56 -4.36 1.72
N THR A 33 -4.59 -5.09 2.16
CA THR A 33 -5.87 -4.48 2.53
C THR A 33 -5.72 -3.46 3.65
N GLU A 34 -4.99 -3.77 4.71
CA GLU A 34 -4.70 -2.84 5.82
C GLU A 34 -3.99 -1.57 5.34
N VAL A 35 -2.96 -1.71 4.49
CA VAL A 35 -2.23 -0.54 3.95
C VAL A 35 -3.12 0.30 3.04
N SER A 36 -3.98 -0.34 2.23
CA SER A 36 -4.93 0.37 1.37
C SER A 36 -5.94 1.18 2.18
N GLU A 37 -6.50 0.62 3.26
CA GLU A 37 -7.40 1.34 4.17
C GLU A 37 -6.71 2.56 4.80
N ALA A 38 -5.48 2.39 5.30
CA ALA A 38 -4.71 3.49 5.86
C ALA A 38 -4.37 4.57 4.82
N LEU A 39 -4.17 4.18 3.56
CA LEU A 39 -3.91 5.10 2.45
C LEU A 39 -5.16 5.90 2.07
N ASP A 40 -6.33 5.27 2.09
CA ASP A 40 -7.61 5.93 1.84
C ASP A 40 -7.93 6.94 2.97
N GLU A 41 -7.69 6.58 4.24
CA GLU A 41 -7.80 7.54 5.35
C GLU A 41 -6.82 8.73 5.18
N LEU A 42 -5.59 8.46 4.73
CA LEU A 42 -4.63 9.53 4.47
C LEU A 42 -5.10 10.44 3.35
N LEU A 43 -5.71 9.89 2.29
CA LEU A 43 -6.28 10.66 1.19
C LEU A 43 -7.40 11.58 1.66
N ASP A 44 -8.31 11.07 2.48
CA ASP A 44 -9.45 11.83 3.01
C ASP A 44 -9.03 13.02 3.89
N HIS A 45 -7.84 12.97 4.47
CA HIS A 45 -7.29 14.01 5.34
C HIS A 45 -6.24 14.90 4.66
N SER A 46 -5.86 14.63 3.42
CA SER A 46 -4.82 15.36 2.71
C SER A 46 -5.39 16.48 1.84
N GLU A 47 -4.94 17.71 2.09
CA GLU A 47 -5.30 18.90 1.28
C GLU A 47 -4.11 19.43 0.47
N ASP A 48 -2.89 18.96 0.74
CA ASP A 48 -1.67 19.40 0.06
C ASP A 48 -1.44 18.63 -1.24
N ASP A 49 -1.23 19.34 -2.35
CA ASP A 49 -1.01 18.74 -3.67
C ASP A 49 0.17 17.76 -3.69
N ALA A 50 1.25 18.03 -2.95
CA ALA A 50 2.41 17.14 -2.92
C ALA A 50 2.07 15.83 -2.20
N ASP A 51 1.29 15.90 -1.12
CA ASP A 51 0.80 14.72 -0.40
C ASP A 51 -0.17 13.91 -1.27
N LEU A 52 -1.11 14.57 -1.96
CA LEU A 52 -2.03 13.92 -2.90
C LEU A 52 -1.29 13.19 -4.04
N ILE A 53 -0.24 13.81 -4.59
CA ILE A 53 0.61 13.18 -5.61
C ILE A 53 1.31 11.95 -5.04
N GLU A 54 1.83 12.01 -3.81
CA GLU A 54 2.53 10.90 -3.19
C GLU A 54 1.57 9.74 -2.88
N ILE A 55 0.38 10.03 -2.33
CA ILE A 55 -0.70 9.07 -2.10
C ILE A 55 -1.08 8.34 -3.39
N SER A 56 -1.24 9.09 -4.48
CA SER A 56 -1.58 8.51 -5.79
C SER A 56 -0.54 7.50 -6.29
N LYS A 57 0.76 7.73 -6.01
CA LYS A 57 1.82 6.76 -6.36
C LYS A 57 1.67 5.48 -5.55
N TYR A 58 1.38 5.58 -4.26
CA TYR A 58 1.16 4.42 -3.40
C TYR A 58 -0.10 3.65 -3.82
N GLN A 59 -1.18 4.33 -4.23
CA GLN A 59 -2.39 3.67 -4.73
C GLN A 59 -2.09 2.80 -5.97
N VAL A 60 -1.33 3.34 -6.93
CA VAL A 60 -0.92 2.59 -8.13
C VAL A 60 -0.04 1.40 -7.74
N LEU A 61 0.89 1.57 -6.79
CA LEU A 61 1.78 0.50 -6.33
C LEU A 61 1.00 -0.62 -5.62
N LEU A 62 0.10 -0.28 -4.70
CA LEU A 62 -0.73 -1.26 -4.00
C LEU A 62 -1.62 -2.03 -4.98
N ASN A 63 -2.19 -1.37 -5.98
CA ASN A 63 -2.95 -2.05 -7.02
C ASN A 63 -2.08 -3.05 -7.83
N GLN A 64 -0.84 -2.69 -8.16
CA GLN A 64 0.09 -3.60 -8.83
C GLN A 64 0.47 -4.80 -7.95
N LEU A 65 0.64 -4.58 -6.63
CA LEU A 65 0.89 -5.67 -5.68
C LEU A 65 -0.33 -6.59 -5.59
N PHE A 66 -1.54 -6.02 -5.56
CA PHE A 66 -2.79 -6.78 -5.52
C PHE A 66 -2.92 -7.70 -6.73
N GLN A 67 -2.70 -7.19 -7.94
CA GLN A 67 -2.73 -7.99 -9.17
C GLN A 67 -1.68 -9.11 -9.18
N LYS A 68 -0.52 -8.91 -8.54
CA LYS A 68 0.51 -9.94 -8.43
C LYS A 68 0.16 -11.02 -7.42
N ILE A 69 -0.52 -10.65 -6.33
CA ILE A 69 -0.95 -11.57 -5.28
C ILE A 69 -2.18 -12.37 -5.74
N ASN A 70 -3.13 -11.69 -6.40
CA ASN A 70 -4.41 -12.23 -6.87
C ASN A 70 -4.54 -12.09 -8.40
N PRO A 71 -3.77 -12.87 -9.18
CA PRO A 71 -3.79 -12.76 -10.64
C PRO A 71 -5.13 -13.16 -11.28
N GLU A 72 -6.00 -13.88 -10.55
CA GLU A 72 -7.31 -14.33 -11.03
C GLU A 72 -8.43 -13.29 -10.84
N ASP A 73 -8.24 -12.31 -9.95
CA ASP A 73 -9.21 -11.23 -9.66
C ASP A 73 -9.00 -9.96 -10.53
N ALA A 74 -8.08 -10.01 -11.51
CA ALA A 74 -7.72 -8.87 -12.35
C ALA A 74 -8.68 -8.62 -13.55
N HIS A 75 -9.95 -9.03 -13.46
CA HIS A 75 -10.92 -9.05 -14.57
C HIS A 75 -12.15 -8.18 -14.35
#